data_AF-A0A2P9BNW5-F1
#
_entry.id   AF-A0A2P9BNW5-F1
#
_cell.length_a   1.000
_cell.length_b   1.000
_cell.length_c   1.000
_cell.angle_alpha   90.00
_cell.angle_beta   90.00
_cell.angle_gamma   90.00
#
_symmetry.space_group_name_H-M   'P 1'
#
loop_
_entity.id
_entity.type
_entity.pdbx_description
1 polymer ?
#
loop_
_entity_poly.entity_id
_entity_poly.type
_entity_poly.pdbx_seq_one_letter_code
_entity_poly.pdbx_strand_id
1 'polypeptide(L)'
;MESSKVIKMKNNLNTFEIFMNQYIVKYKNTKECFMCKHKITSNHIEKMENICPKMWKYFHGIINQPQCPLQSFGKVLKVKDLRFEELEKYKESLQRK
;
A
#
# COMPACT_ATOMS: atom_id res chain seq x y z
N MET A 1 22.48 -25.41 13.01
CA MET A 1 21.28 -25.29 13.86
C MET A 1 20.78 -23.84 13.78
N GLU A 2 19.92 -23.51 12.83
CA GLU A 2 19.27 -22.17 12.77
C GLU A 2 17.97 -22.15 11.96
N SER A 3 17.51 -23.30 11.48
CA SER A 3 16.32 -23.44 10.63
C SER A 3 15.01 -23.54 11.42
N SER A 4 15.08 -23.78 12.74
CA SER A 4 13.92 -24.12 13.58
C SER A 4 13.13 -22.90 14.09
N LYS A 5 13.68 -21.68 14.03
CA LYS A 5 12.96 -20.46 14.43
C LYS A 5 11.97 -19.99 13.37
N VAL A 6 12.33 -20.09 12.09
CA VAL A 6 11.48 -19.65 10.96
C VAL A 6 10.26 -20.57 10.80
N ILE A 7 10.41 -21.87 11.03
CA ILE A 7 9.32 -22.85 10.90
C ILE A 7 8.30 -22.70 12.03
N LYS A 8 8.73 -22.28 13.23
CA LYS A 8 7.82 -22.04 14.38
C LYS A 8 6.96 -20.77 14.25
N MET A 9 7.31 -19.81 13.40
CA MET A 9 6.50 -18.60 13.17
C MET A 9 5.34 -18.81 12.18
N LYS A 10 5.32 -19.92 11.43
CA LYS A 10 4.30 -20.18 10.40
C LYS A 10 2.92 -20.53 10.95
N ASN A 11 2.80 -20.96 12.21
CA ASN A 11 1.61 -21.64 12.68
C ASN A 11 0.60 -20.79 13.46
N ASN A 12 0.72 -19.46 13.53
CA ASN A 12 -0.26 -18.62 14.25
C ASN A 12 -0.43 -17.19 13.75
N LEU A 13 -0.02 -16.86 12.53
CA LEU A 13 -0.35 -15.54 11.96
C LEU A 13 -1.78 -15.59 11.43
N ASN A 14 -2.70 -15.01 12.20
CA ASN A 14 -4.08 -14.83 11.79
C ASN A 14 -4.11 -14.05 10.47
N THR A 15 -4.77 -14.58 9.43
CA THR A 15 -4.91 -13.93 8.12
C THR A 15 -5.41 -12.49 8.25
N PHE A 16 -6.27 -12.23 9.24
CA PHE A 16 -6.73 -10.89 9.57
C PHE A 16 -5.59 -9.97 10.04
N GLU A 17 -4.71 -10.44 10.91
CA GLU A 17 -3.56 -9.66 11.37
C GLU A 17 -2.57 -9.37 10.24
N ILE A 18 -2.37 -10.34 9.34
CA ILE A 18 -1.56 -10.12 8.13
C ILE A 18 -2.19 -8.99 7.32
N PHE A 19 -3.49 -9.07 7.02
CA PHE A 19 -4.22 -8.06 6.25
C PHE A 19 -4.13 -6.67 6.90
N MET A 20 -4.40 -6.58 8.21
CA MET A 20 -4.38 -5.31 8.94
C MET A 20 -2.99 -4.67 9.00
N ASN A 21 -1.92 -5.46 8.87
CA ASN A 21 -0.55 -4.98 8.84
C ASN A 21 0.01 -4.74 7.42
N GLN A 22 -0.76 -4.98 6.36
CA GLN A 22 -0.34 -4.67 5.00
C GLN A 22 -0.13 -3.17 4.79
N TYR A 23 0.93 -2.81 4.07
CA TYR A 23 1.17 -1.43 3.65
C TYR A 23 0.31 -1.07 2.44
N ILE A 24 -0.26 0.13 2.51
CA ILE A 24 -1.11 0.73 1.49
C ILE A 24 -0.67 2.16 1.23
N VAL A 25 -1.07 2.69 0.08
CA VAL A 25 -0.89 4.09 -0.28
C VAL A 25 -2.26 4.72 -0.47
N LYS A 26 -2.50 5.80 0.28
CA LYS A 26 -3.74 6.58 0.22
C LYS A 26 -3.48 7.91 -0.45
N TYR A 27 -4.36 8.29 -1.36
CA TYR A 27 -4.31 9.59 -2.04
C TYR A 27 -5.54 10.43 -1.72
N LYS A 28 -5.34 11.72 -1.45
CA LYS A 28 -6.44 12.63 -1.16
C LYS A 28 -7.07 13.21 -2.43
N ASN A 29 -6.28 13.37 -3.48
CA ASN A 29 -6.65 14.17 -4.65
C ASN A 29 -6.69 13.31 -5.91
N THR A 30 -7.60 13.63 -6.81
CA THR A 30 -7.58 13.10 -8.18
C THR A 30 -6.40 13.69 -8.93
N LYS A 31 -5.52 12.84 -9.45
CA LYS A 31 -4.34 13.21 -10.24
C LYS A 31 -4.05 12.12 -11.26
N GLU A 32 -3.36 12.51 -12.32
CA GLU A 32 -2.81 11.58 -13.28
C GLU A 32 -1.30 11.82 -13.38
N CYS A 33 -0.54 10.74 -13.31
CA CYS A 33 0.89 10.81 -13.54
C CYS A 33 1.16 11.00 -15.03
N PHE A 34 1.71 12.14 -15.44
CA PHE A 34 2.06 12.32 -16.86
C PHE A 34 3.16 11.37 -17.35
N MET A 35 3.96 10.79 -16.44
CA MET A 35 5.05 9.85 -16.74
C MET A 35 4.59 8.40 -16.86
N CYS A 36 3.88 7.87 -15.85
CA CYS A 36 3.43 6.47 -15.84
C CYS A 36 1.96 6.28 -16.24
N LYS A 37 1.25 7.36 -16.58
CA LYS A 37 -0.19 7.39 -16.95
C LYS A 37 -1.13 6.77 -15.90
N HIS A 38 -0.62 6.51 -14.69
CA HIS A 38 -1.43 6.03 -13.59
C HIS A 38 -2.37 7.14 -13.13
N LYS A 39 -3.67 6.82 -13.12
CA LYS A 39 -4.73 7.73 -12.73
C LYS A 39 -5.24 7.34 -11.35
N ILE A 40 -5.17 8.28 -10.43
CA ILE A 40 -5.71 8.15 -9.08
C ILE A 40 -6.94 9.04 -8.94
N THR A 41 -7.93 8.56 -8.21
CA THR A 41 -9.13 9.32 -7.84
C THR A 41 -9.00 9.87 -6.42
N SER A 42 -9.87 10.81 -6.05
CA SER A 42 -9.93 11.30 -4.67
C SER A 42 -10.27 10.15 -3.71
N ASN A 43 -9.55 10.11 -2.58
CA ASN A 43 -9.61 9.03 -1.59
C ASN A 43 -9.30 7.63 -2.15
N HIS A 44 -8.56 7.56 -3.26
CA HIS A 44 -8.09 6.28 -3.80
C HIS A 44 -7.12 5.63 -2.81
N ILE A 45 -7.28 4.33 -2.62
CA ILE A 45 -6.40 3.48 -1.80
C ILE A 45 -5.96 2.33 -2.69
N GLU A 46 -4.66 2.10 -2.76
CA GLU A 46 -4.10 0.93 -3.42
C GLU A 46 -3.05 0.27 -2.54
N LYS A 47 -2.84 -1.04 -2.77
CA LYS A 47 -1.76 -1.77 -2.10
C LYS A 47 -0.41 -1.19 -2.48
N MET A 48 0.53 -1.23 -1.53
CA MET A 48 1.91 -0.82 -1.81
C MET A 48 2.52 -1.55 -3.00
N GLU A 49 2.17 -2.83 -3.23
CA GLU A 49 2.66 -3.64 -4.35
C GLU A 49 2.15 -3.19 -5.73
N ASN A 50 1.05 -2.42 -5.79
CA ASN A 50 0.42 -2.01 -7.04
C ASN A 50 0.89 -0.64 -7.55
N ILE A 51 1.60 0.13 -6.72
CA ILE A 51 2.04 1.47 -7.10
C ILE A 51 3.15 1.41 -8.15
N CYS A 52 3.37 2.54 -8.83
CA CYS A 52 4.48 2.70 -9.76
C CYS A 52 5.83 2.28 -9.14
N PRO A 53 6.69 1.52 -9.84
CA PRO A 53 7.99 1.06 -9.29
C PRO A 53 8.91 2.17 -8.78
N LYS A 54 8.89 3.35 -9.42
CA LYS A 54 9.65 4.53 -8.96
C LYS A 54 9.16 5.03 -7.60
N MET A 55 7.85 4.98 -7.41
CA MET A 55 7.20 5.39 -6.16
C MET A 55 7.48 4.39 -5.04
N TRP A 56 7.41 3.10 -5.35
CA TRP A 56 7.82 2.03 -4.44
C TRP A 56 9.26 2.20 -3.96
N LYS A 57 10.22 2.40 -4.88
CA LYS A 57 11.63 2.64 -4.55
C LYS A 57 11.82 3.85 -3.63
N TYR A 58 11.06 4.91 -3.85
CA TYR A 58 11.12 6.12 -3.02
C TYR A 58 10.61 5.89 -1.60
N PHE A 59 9.44 5.25 -1.45
CA PHE A 59 8.89 4.95 -0.12
C PHE A 59 9.73 3.97 0.69
N HIS A 60 10.52 3.13 0.03
CA HIS A 60 11.47 2.23 0.67
C HIS A 60 12.88 2.83 0.86
N GLY A 61 13.09 4.12 0.52
CA GLY A 61 14.39 4.80 0.70
C GLY A 61 15.50 4.34 -0.25
N ILE A 62 15.16 3.62 -1.33
CA ILE A 62 16.13 3.19 -2.35
C ILE A 62 16.55 4.38 -3.22
N ILE A 63 15.63 5.33 -3.43
CA ILE A 63 15.90 6.60 -4.08
C ILE A 63 15.43 7.74 -3.19
N ASN A 64 16.21 8.82 -3.13
CA ASN A 64 15.90 9.98 -2.29
C ASN A 64 15.18 11.10 -3.06
N GLN A 65 15.26 11.07 -4.39
CA GLN A 65 14.58 12.06 -5.24
C GLN A 65 13.27 11.50 -5.79
N PRO A 66 12.17 12.27 -5.70
CA PRO A 66 10.92 11.88 -6.32
C PRO A 66 11.05 11.86 -7.84
N GLN A 67 10.70 10.73 -8.46
CA GLN A 67 10.70 10.50 -9.90
C GLN A 67 9.31 10.19 -10.47
N CYS A 68 8.27 10.23 -9.63
CA CYS A 68 6.88 10.09 -10.00
C CYS A 68 6.08 11.24 -9.37
N PRO A 69 5.39 12.08 -10.17
CA PRO A 69 4.55 13.16 -9.67
C PRO A 69 3.56 12.76 -8.57
N LEU A 70 3.10 11.50 -8.56
CA LEU A 70 2.16 11.01 -7.54
C LEU A 70 2.79 10.77 -6.15
N GLN A 71 4.13 10.70 -6.04
CA GLN A 71 4.82 10.46 -4.77
C GLN A 71 4.45 11.49 -3.70
N SER A 72 4.40 12.77 -4.08
CA SER A 72 4.06 13.86 -3.15
C SER A 72 2.58 13.87 -2.73
N PHE A 73 1.73 13.10 -3.39
CA PHE A 73 0.29 13.03 -3.11
C PHE A 73 -0.14 11.75 -2.39
N GLY A 74 0.75 10.75 -2.32
CA GLY A 74 0.51 9.47 -1.66
C GLY A 74 0.99 9.49 -0.21
N LYS A 75 0.15 9.03 0.71
CA LYS A 75 0.52 8.77 2.10
C LYS A 75 0.61 7.26 2.33
N VAL A 76 1.78 6.79 2.77
CA VAL A 76 1.98 5.39 3.18
C VAL A 76 1.36 5.17 4.55
N LEU A 77 0.54 4.13 4.67
CA LEU A 77 -0.17 3.74 5.88
C LEU A 77 -0.22 2.21 5.97
N LYS A 78 -0.58 1.67 7.13
CA LYS A 78 -1.07 0.29 7.21
C LYS A 78 -2.59 0.26 7.08
N VAL A 79 -3.14 -0.88 6.68
CA VAL A 79 -4.61 -1.06 6.60
C VAL A 79 -5.30 -0.73 7.93
N LYS A 80 -4.68 -1.11 9.06
CA LYS A 80 -5.20 -0.77 10.41
C LYS A 80 -5.28 0.72 10.72
N ASP A 81 -4.58 1.57 9.98
CA ASP A 81 -4.57 3.02 10.19
C ASP A 81 -5.70 3.72 9.39
N LEU A 82 -6.48 2.97 8.60
CA LEU A 82 -7.65 3.48 7.89
C LEU A 82 -8.80 3.76 8.87
N ARG A 83 -9.57 4.80 8.57
CA ARG A 83 -10.86 5.02 9.24
C ARG A 83 -11.84 3.92 8.85
N PHE A 84 -12.83 3.66 9.70
CA PHE A 84 -13.83 2.61 9.48
C PHE A 84 -14.46 2.67 8.08
N GLU A 85 -14.97 3.84 7.67
CA GLU A 85 -15.57 4.05 6.34
C GLU A 85 -14.61 3.78 5.17
N GLU A 86 -13.32 4.09 5.37
CA GLU A 86 -12.28 3.90 4.35
C GLU A 86 -11.88 2.43 4.24
N LEU A 87 -11.84 1.74 5.39
CA LEU A 87 -11.56 0.31 5.48
C LEU A 87 -12.66 -0.49 4.79
N GLU A 88 -13.93 -0.17 5.02
CA GLU A 88 -15.07 -0.86 4.36
C GLU A 88 -15.02 -0.69 2.84
N LYS A 89 -14.86 0.54 2.35
CA LYS A 89 -14.69 0.81 0.91
C LYS A 89 -13.49 0.09 0.31
N TYR A 90 -12.38 0.04 1.05
CA TYR A 90 -11.18 -0.67 0.60
C TYR A 90 -11.42 -2.18 0.50
N LYS A 91 -12.06 -2.80 1.49
CA LYS A 91 -12.44 -4.22 1.44
C LYS A 91 -13.37 -4.51 0.26
N GLU A 92 -14.39 -3.68 0.03
CA GLU A 92 -15.28 -3.83 -1.12
C GLU A 92 -14.51 -3.78 -2.45
N SER A 93 -13.52 -2.88 -2.56
CA SER A 93 -12.70 -2.75 -3.78
C SER A 93 -11.82 -3.97 -4.07
N LEU A 94 -11.48 -4.75 -3.04
CA LEU A 94 -10.69 -5.98 -3.17
C LEU A 94 -11.54 -7.17 -3.61
N GLN A 95 -12.83 -7.20 -3.23
CA GLN A 95 -13.75 -8.28 -3.62
C GLN A 95 -14.25 -8.17 -5.07
N ARG A 96 -14.22 -6.96 -5.64
CA ARG A 96 -14.67 -6.67 -7.01
C ARG A 96 -13.58 -6.88 -8.08
N LYS A 97 -12.36 -7.27 -7.70
CA LYS A 97 -11.23 -7.55 -8.60
C LYS A 97 -11.00 -9.05 -8.69
#